data_AF-A0A6S7F3W8-F1
#
_entry.id   AF-A0A6S7F3W8-F1
#
_cell.length_a   1.000
_cell.length_b   1.000
_cell.length_c   1.000
_cell.angle_alpha   90.00
_cell.angle_beta   90.00
_cell.angle_gamma   90.00
#
_symmetry.space_group_name_H-M   'P 1'
#
loop_
_entity.id
_entity.type
_entity.pdbx_description
1 polymer ?
#
loop_
_entity_poly.entity_id
_entity_poly.type
_entity_poly.pdbx_seq_one_letter_code
_entity_poly.pdbx_strand_id
1 'polypeptide(L)'
;MTQSDYETELLRILRDHGAAAGATLTALIAALPPKAREIHFVVFPDQDGEGTFSVVASLEGPDLFVLNKAIEDHRYLFDVRHTEDGIKPQVPLFASDEAGFNVQDVIVDTAMEWVAELWETSGQGRSPLPALVYGEEGYGTREPLALPA
;
A
#
# COMPACT_ATOMS: atom_id res chain seq x y z
N MET A 1 -17.36 15.72 -3.37
CA MET A 1 -15.93 15.75 -3.78
C MET A 1 -15.84 15.11 -5.15
N THR A 2 -15.04 15.65 -6.08
CA THR A 2 -14.82 14.98 -7.38
C THR A 2 -13.75 13.90 -7.26
N GLN A 3 -13.62 13.02 -8.26
CA GLN A 3 -12.56 11.99 -8.29
C GLN A 3 -11.16 12.62 -8.21
N SER A 4 -10.91 13.70 -8.97
CA SER A 4 -9.60 14.37 -8.99
C SER A 4 -9.27 15.06 -7.67
N ASP A 5 -10.28 15.63 -7.01
CA ASP A 5 -10.11 16.20 -5.66
C ASP A 5 -9.72 15.12 -4.66
N TYR A 6 -10.39 13.96 -4.73
CA TYR A 6 -10.13 12.82 -3.84
C TYR A 6 -8.73 12.24 -4.04
N GLU A 7 -8.33 11.99 -5.29
CA GLU A 7 -6.99 11.51 -5.66
C GLU A 7 -5.91 12.46 -5.14
N THR A 8 -6.08 13.76 -5.36
CA THR A 8 -5.11 14.78 -4.93
C THR A 8 -4.95 14.79 -3.41
N GLU A 9 -6.06 14.77 -2.68
CA GLU A 9 -6.03 14.82 -1.21
C GLU A 9 -5.49 13.51 -0.61
N LEU A 10 -5.89 12.36 -1.17
CA LEU A 10 -5.39 11.05 -0.75
C LEU A 10 -3.87 10.93 -0.96
N LEU A 11 -3.38 11.31 -2.14
CA LEU A 11 -1.96 11.28 -2.45
C LEU A 11 -1.15 12.21 -1.54
N ARG A 12 -1.69 13.39 -1.21
CA ARG A 12 -1.09 14.33 -0.25
C ARG A 12 -0.94 13.66 1.12
N ILE A 13 -2.00 13.02 1.63
CA ILE A 13 -1.99 12.32 2.92
C ILE A 13 -0.97 11.16 2.92
N LEU A 14 -0.93 10.36 1.84
CA LEU A 14 0.02 9.28 1.70
C LEU A 14 1.48 9.79 1.72
N ARG A 15 1.76 10.87 0.99
CA ARG A 15 3.08 11.52 1.00
C ARG A 15 3.46 12.09 2.36
N ASP A 16 2.51 12.65 3.11
CA ASP A 16 2.73 13.09 4.50
C ASP A 16 3.17 11.93 5.43
N HIS A 17 2.76 10.69 5.12
CA HIS A 17 3.17 9.47 5.83
C HIS A 17 4.41 8.79 5.22
N GLY A 18 4.99 9.33 4.14
CA GLY A 18 6.09 8.73 3.40
C GLY A 18 7.34 8.48 4.25
N ALA A 19 7.65 9.34 5.22
CA ALA A 19 8.81 9.14 6.11
C ALA A 19 8.65 7.90 7.01
N ALA A 20 7.45 7.69 7.57
CA ALA A 20 7.15 6.53 8.39
C ALA A 20 7.12 5.25 7.54
N ALA A 21 6.46 5.29 6.39
CA ALA A 21 6.42 4.18 5.45
C ALA A 21 7.82 3.81 4.94
N GLY A 22 8.70 4.78 4.71
CA GLY A 22 10.08 4.56 4.27
C GLY A 22 10.93 3.89 5.35
N ALA A 23 10.71 4.25 6.62
CA ALA A 23 11.33 3.56 7.75
C ALA A 23 10.86 2.11 7.86
N THR A 24 9.55 1.87 7.69
CA THR A 24 8.98 0.51 7.63
C THR A 24 9.56 -0.30 6.48
N LEU A 25 9.63 0.27 5.27
CA LEU A 25 10.21 -0.38 4.10
C LEU A 25 11.70 -0.73 4.33
N THR A 26 12.46 0.18 4.93
CA THR A 26 13.86 -0.07 5.29
C THR A 26 13.99 -1.25 6.27
N ALA A 27 13.13 -1.30 7.29
CA ALA A 27 13.10 -2.40 8.26
C ALA A 27 12.67 -3.73 7.61
N LEU A 28 11.69 -3.70 6.70
CA LEU A 28 11.28 -4.84 5.92
C LEU A 28 12.42 -5.40 5.08
N ILE A 29 13.14 -4.54 4.34
CA ILE A 29 14.30 -4.93 3.51
C ILE A 29 15.38 -5.59 4.37
N ALA A 30 15.65 -5.04 5.56
CA ALA A 30 16.63 -5.59 6.50
C ALA A 30 16.21 -6.97 7.07
N ALA A 31 14.91 -7.25 7.12
CA ALA A 31 14.34 -8.51 7.62
C ALA A 31 14.15 -9.58 6.54
N LEU A 32 14.52 -9.31 5.27
CA LEU A 32 14.27 -10.23 4.17
C LEU A 32 14.96 -11.59 4.39
N PRO A 33 14.19 -12.70 4.41
CA PRO A 33 14.76 -14.04 4.51
C PRO A 33 15.46 -14.42 3.19
N PRO A 34 16.56 -15.20 3.23
CA PRO A 34 17.35 -15.54 2.02
C PRO A 34 16.59 -16.28 0.91
N LYS A 35 15.43 -16.87 1.23
CA LYS A 35 14.61 -17.63 0.27
C LYS A 35 13.57 -16.76 -0.45
N ALA A 36 13.35 -15.52 -0.03
CA ALA A 36 12.45 -14.60 -0.70
C ALA A 36 12.98 -14.25 -2.10
N ARG A 37 12.05 -14.09 -3.06
CA ARG A 37 12.36 -13.84 -4.46
C ARG A 37 11.87 -12.49 -4.95
N GLU A 38 10.75 -12.03 -4.40
CA GLU A 38 10.11 -10.76 -4.76
C GLU A 38 9.31 -10.24 -3.56
N ILE A 39 9.14 -8.93 -3.47
CA ILE A 39 8.28 -8.27 -2.48
C ILE A 39 6.99 -7.85 -3.17
N HIS A 40 5.84 -8.27 -2.66
CA HIS A 40 4.54 -7.86 -3.18
C HIS A 40 3.94 -6.81 -2.26
N PHE A 41 3.62 -5.64 -2.80
CA PHE A 41 2.88 -4.59 -2.11
C PHE A 41 1.44 -4.59 -2.61
N VAL A 42 0.52 -4.98 -1.74
CA VAL A 42 -0.89 -5.15 -2.11
C VAL A 42 -1.72 -4.07 -1.44
N VAL A 43 -2.54 -3.40 -2.23
CA VAL A 43 -3.50 -2.39 -1.77
C VAL A 43 -4.85 -3.06 -1.53
N PHE A 44 -5.32 -3.02 -0.28
CA PHE A 44 -6.58 -3.59 0.17
C PHE A 44 -7.56 -2.46 0.50
N PRO A 45 -8.38 -1.98 -0.45
CA PRO A 45 -9.48 -1.10 -0.12
C PRO A 45 -10.58 -1.85 0.63
N ASP A 46 -11.40 -1.13 1.40
CA ASP A 46 -12.62 -1.71 1.97
C ASP A 46 -13.63 -2.07 0.88
N GLN A 47 -14.53 -2.98 1.23
CA GLN A 47 -15.52 -3.55 0.30
C GLN A 47 -16.74 -2.64 0.11
N ASP A 48 -16.96 -1.70 1.03
CA ASP A 48 -18.14 -0.84 1.07
C ASP A 48 -17.93 0.50 0.32
N GLY A 49 -16.70 0.77 -0.13
CA GLY A 49 -16.32 1.98 -0.83
C GLY A 49 -16.27 3.22 0.08
N GLU A 50 -16.08 3.02 1.38
CA GLU A 50 -16.15 4.10 2.37
C GLU A 50 -14.88 4.95 2.37
N GLY A 51 -13.75 4.41 1.92
CA GLY A 51 -12.49 5.15 1.76
C GLY A 51 -11.34 4.62 2.61
N THR A 52 -11.58 3.60 3.44
CA THR A 52 -10.56 2.95 4.27
C THR A 52 -9.81 1.89 3.48
N PHE A 53 -8.52 1.71 3.79
CA PHE A 53 -7.68 0.74 3.09
C PHE A 53 -6.39 0.43 3.85
N SER A 54 -5.67 -0.58 3.38
CA SER A 54 -4.32 -0.90 3.81
C SER A 54 -3.39 -1.09 2.61
N VAL A 55 -2.10 -0.77 2.79
CA VAL A 55 -1.01 -1.12 1.88
C VAL A 55 -0.08 -2.06 2.61
N VAL A 56 -0.07 -3.32 2.17
CA VAL A 56 0.56 -4.42 2.92
C VAL A 56 1.58 -5.11 2.03
N ALA A 57 2.78 -5.28 2.58
CA ALA A 57 3.82 -6.08 1.98
C ALA A 57 3.61 -7.58 2.29
N SER A 58 3.92 -8.41 1.32
CA SER A 58 4.09 -9.85 1.46
C SER A 58 5.31 -10.30 0.66
N LEU A 59 5.82 -11.49 0.93
CA LEU A 59 6.98 -12.04 0.24
C LEU A 59 6.58 -13.22 -0.63
N GLU A 60 7.14 -13.26 -1.83
CA GLU A 60 7.04 -14.40 -2.74
C GLU A 60 8.25 -15.32 -2.60
N GLY A 61 8.02 -16.64 -2.65
CA GLY A 61 9.05 -17.66 -2.52
C GLY A 61 8.55 -18.96 -1.88
N PRO A 62 9.45 -19.93 -1.62
CA PRO A 62 9.08 -21.17 -0.97
C PRO A 62 8.74 -20.94 0.51
N ASP A 63 7.67 -21.60 0.98
CA ASP A 63 7.19 -21.52 2.38
C ASP A 63 6.71 -20.12 2.78
N LEU A 64 5.64 -19.66 2.10
CA LEU A 64 5.04 -18.34 2.30
C LEU A 64 4.72 -18.01 3.76
N PHE A 65 4.36 -19.02 4.57
CA PHE A 65 4.11 -18.80 5.99
C PHE A 65 5.38 -18.32 6.70
N VAL A 66 6.50 -19.03 6.55
CA VAL A 66 7.78 -18.65 7.15
C VAL A 66 8.27 -17.31 6.61
N LEU A 67 8.12 -17.07 5.29
CA LEU A 67 8.54 -15.80 4.68
C LEU A 67 7.76 -14.62 5.25
N ASN A 68 6.43 -14.67 5.24
CA ASN A 68 5.60 -13.58 5.73
C ASN A 68 5.69 -13.40 7.25
N LYS A 69 5.98 -14.47 8.00
CA LYS A 69 6.27 -14.39 9.44
C LYS A 69 7.55 -13.59 9.72
N ALA A 70 8.56 -13.68 8.86
CA ALA A 70 9.83 -12.97 9.04
C ALA A 70 9.70 -11.44 8.93
N ILE A 71 8.71 -10.93 8.20
CA ILE A 71 8.47 -9.50 8.00
C ILE A 71 7.22 -9.00 8.73
N GLU A 72 6.63 -9.78 9.64
CA GLU A 72 5.30 -9.49 10.19
C GLU A 72 5.21 -8.13 10.90
N ASP A 73 6.28 -7.72 11.58
CA ASP A 73 6.36 -6.46 12.32
C ASP A 73 6.57 -5.24 11.39
N HIS A 74 6.86 -5.48 10.11
CA HIS A 74 7.27 -4.45 9.15
C HIS A 74 6.49 -4.51 7.82
N ARG A 75 5.36 -5.21 7.79
CA ARG A 75 4.58 -5.42 6.55
C ARG A 75 3.56 -4.34 6.23
N TYR A 76 3.19 -3.47 7.16
CA TYR A 76 2.17 -2.43 6.93
C TYR A 76 2.82 -1.10 6.59
N LEU A 77 2.78 -0.70 5.31
CA LEU A 77 3.28 0.62 4.89
C LEU A 77 2.28 1.73 5.23
N PHE A 78 1.00 1.42 5.13
CA PHE A 78 -0.11 2.29 5.49
C PHE A 78 -1.31 1.42 5.89
N ASP A 79 -2.04 1.78 6.94
CA ASP A 79 -3.13 0.96 7.48
C ASP A 79 -4.14 1.87 8.19
N VAL A 80 -5.30 2.08 7.55
CA VAL A 80 -6.41 2.85 8.10
C VAL A 80 -7.18 1.98 9.08
N ARG A 81 -7.12 2.33 10.37
CA ARG A 81 -7.80 1.59 11.44
C ARG A 81 -8.91 2.42 12.07
N HIS A 82 -10.02 1.76 12.39
CA HIS A 82 -11.02 2.34 13.29
C HIS A 82 -10.49 2.37 14.72
N THR A 83 -10.63 3.52 15.36
CA THR A 83 -10.25 3.80 16.75
C THR A 83 -11.45 4.43 17.46
N GLU A 84 -11.36 4.61 18.78
CA GLU A 84 -12.41 5.26 19.57
C GLU A 84 -12.70 6.70 19.10
N ASP A 85 -11.71 7.38 18.51
CA ASP A 85 -11.82 8.77 18.02
C ASP A 85 -12.16 8.87 16.52
N GLY A 86 -12.56 7.77 15.87
CA GLY A 86 -12.70 7.66 14.41
C GLY A 86 -11.53 6.92 13.77
N ILE A 87 -11.20 7.21 12.51
CA ILE A 87 -10.14 6.48 11.80
C ILE A 87 -8.74 7.07 11.98
N LYS A 88 -7.71 6.22 11.99
CA LYS A 88 -6.30 6.66 11.99
C LYS A 88 -5.46 5.78 11.04
N PRO A 89 -4.68 6.37 10.12
CA PRO A 89 -4.62 7.79 9.79
C PRO A 89 -5.95 8.31 9.21
N GLN A 90 -6.15 9.63 9.28
CA GLN A 90 -7.33 10.28 8.72
C GLN A 90 -7.22 10.28 7.20
N VAL A 91 -8.24 9.75 6.53
CA VAL A 91 -8.41 9.78 5.07
C VAL A 91 -9.80 10.30 4.74
N PRO A 92 -10.03 10.86 3.54
CA PRO A 92 -11.36 11.28 3.15
C PRO A 92 -12.28 10.07 3.05
N LEU A 93 -13.47 10.16 3.66
CA LEU A 93 -14.48 9.11 3.68
C LEU A 93 -15.72 9.52 2.88
N PHE A 94 -16.45 8.51 2.42
CA PHE A 94 -17.77 8.61 1.81
C PHE A 94 -18.77 7.79 2.62
N ALA A 95 -20.04 8.22 2.65
CA ALA A 95 -21.10 7.28 2.99
C ALA A 95 -21.27 6.28 1.82
N SER A 96 -21.75 5.06 2.12
CA SER A 96 -22.02 4.05 1.10
C SER A 96 -22.87 4.62 -0.03
N ASP A 97 -22.46 4.36 -1.28
CA ASP A 97 -23.10 4.84 -2.52
C ASP A 97 -23.17 6.37 -2.72
N GLU A 98 -22.47 7.17 -1.92
CA GLU A 98 -22.45 8.64 -2.07
C GLU A 98 -21.43 9.11 -3.12
N ALA A 99 -20.40 8.31 -3.37
CA ALA A 99 -19.37 8.67 -4.33
C ALA A 99 -19.88 8.57 -5.77
N GLY A 100 -19.66 9.62 -6.57
CA GLY A 100 -19.99 9.65 -8.00
C GLY A 100 -18.99 8.89 -8.89
N PHE A 101 -18.11 8.08 -8.30
CA PHE A 101 -17.03 7.32 -8.95
C PHE A 101 -16.69 6.09 -8.09
N ASN A 102 -15.93 5.15 -8.65
CA ASN A 102 -15.47 3.98 -7.88
C ASN A 102 -14.32 4.39 -6.94
N VAL A 103 -14.60 4.48 -5.64
CA VAL A 103 -13.62 4.89 -4.62
C VAL A 103 -12.48 3.88 -4.51
N GLN A 104 -12.77 2.59 -4.60
CA GLN A 104 -11.79 1.51 -4.47
C GLN A 104 -10.75 1.57 -5.60
N ASP A 105 -11.20 1.78 -6.84
CA ASP A 105 -10.30 1.90 -7.98
C ASP A 105 -9.35 3.10 -7.84
N VAL A 106 -9.87 4.23 -7.36
CA VAL A 106 -9.06 5.44 -7.14
C VAL A 106 -8.07 5.25 -6.01
N ILE A 107 -8.47 4.59 -4.91
CA ILE A 107 -7.56 4.25 -3.81
C ILE A 107 -6.40 3.40 -4.33
N VAL A 108 -6.70 2.33 -5.06
CA VAL A 108 -5.69 1.41 -5.58
C VAL A 108 -4.73 2.15 -6.49
N ASP A 109 -5.23 2.87 -7.50
CA ASP A 109 -4.38 3.55 -8.46
C ASP A 109 -3.48 4.62 -7.79
N THR A 110 -4.04 5.35 -6.83
CA THR A 110 -3.32 6.39 -6.07
C THR A 110 -2.26 5.78 -5.14
N ALA A 111 -2.61 4.71 -4.43
CA ALA A 111 -1.68 4.04 -3.53
C ALA A 111 -0.57 3.31 -4.28
N MET A 112 -0.85 2.72 -5.46
CA MET A 112 0.16 2.12 -6.32
C MET A 112 1.19 3.15 -6.79
N GLU A 113 0.74 4.35 -7.17
CA GLU A 113 1.62 5.46 -7.52
C GLU A 113 2.50 5.89 -6.33
N TRP A 114 1.89 6.06 -5.16
CA TRP A 114 2.63 6.41 -3.96
C TRP A 114 3.66 5.35 -3.55
N VAL A 115 3.34 4.04 -3.67
CA VAL A 115 4.31 2.97 -3.38
C VAL A 115 5.47 3.00 -4.37
N ALA A 116 5.22 3.32 -5.64
CA ALA A 116 6.29 3.49 -6.62
C ALA A 116 7.24 4.65 -6.22
N GLU A 117 6.70 5.81 -5.82
CA GLU A 117 7.50 6.94 -5.30
C GLU A 117 8.31 6.56 -4.04
N LEU A 118 7.67 5.82 -3.13
CA LEU A 118 8.32 5.34 -1.92
C LEU A 118 9.47 4.36 -2.26
N TRP A 119 9.24 3.49 -3.24
CA TRP A 119 10.24 2.55 -3.70
C TRP A 119 11.44 3.26 -4.33
N GLU A 120 11.24 4.23 -5.22
CA GLU A 120 12.34 5.00 -5.82
C GLU A 120 13.26 5.65 -4.77
N THR A 121 12.68 6.13 -3.66
CA THR A 121 13.43 6.86 -2.63
C THR A 121 14.06 5.94 -1.57
N SER A 122 13.46 4.78 -1.30
CA SER A 122 13.79 3.95 -0.13
C SER A 122 14.05 2.48 -0.44
N GLY A 123 13.54 1.95 -1.55
CA GLY A 123 13.73 0.56 -1.99
C GLY A 123 14.79 0.41 -3.07
N GLN A 124 14.73 1.24 -4.12
CA GLN A 124 15.58 1.10 -5.31
C GLN A 124 17.07 1.28 -4.99
N GLY A 125 17.87 0.34 -5.44
CA GLY A 125 19.30 0.24 -5.15
C GLY A 125 19.64 -0.18 -3.71
N ARG A 126 18.62 -0.45 -2.87
CA ARG A 126 18.79 -0.87 -1.47
C ARG A 126 18.21 -2.26 -1.22
N SER A 127 17.10 -2.59 -1.87
CA SER A 127 16.52 -3.92 -1.82
C SER A 127 17.37 -4.89 -2.64
N PRO A 128 17.67 -6.10 -2.13
CA PRO A 128 18.27 -7.15 -2.94
C PRO A 128 17.25 -7.84 -3.87
N LEU A 129 15.96 -7.55 -3.72
CA LEU A 129 14.85 -8.16 -4.46
C LEU A 129 14.05 -7.10 -5.22
N PRO A 130 13.51 -7.43 -6.42
CA PRO A 130 12.49 -6.60 -7.05
C PRO A 130 11.20 -6.59 -6.22
N ALA A 131 10.29 -5.69 -6.57
CA ALA A 131 8.95 -5.66 -6.01
C ALA A 131 7.86 -5.55 -7.08
N LEU A 132 6.64 -5.92 -6.70
CA LEU A 132 5.44 -5.81 -7.50
C LEU A 132 4.36 -5.10 -6.69
N VAL A 133 3.70 -4.07 -7.23
CA VAL A 133 2.57 -3.39 -6.58
C VAL A 133 1.27 -3.64 -7.34
N TYR A 134 0.17 -3.92 -6.64
CA TYR A 134 -1.15 -4.14 -7.25
C TYR A 134 -2.28 -4.00 -6.23
N GLY A 135 -3.53 -3.88 -6.72
CA GLY A 135 -4.73 -3.93 -5.89
C GLY A 135 -5.24 -5.35 -5.65
N GLU A 136 -5.83 -5.59 -4.48
CA GLU A 136 -6.53 -6.84 -4.15
C GLU A 136 -7.80 -7.00 -5.01
N GLU A 137 -8.19 -8.25 -5.29
CA GLU A 137 -9.50 -8.61 -5.87
C GLU A 137 -9.88 -7.94 -7.22
N GLY A 138 -8.90 -7.40 -7.95
CA GLY A 138 -9.11 -6.78 -9.25
C GLY A 138 -9.59 -5.33 -9.19
N TYR A 139 -9.52 -4.69 -8.01
CA TYR A 139 -9.67 -3.25 -7.89
C TYR A 139 -8.48 -2.50 -8.50
N GLY A 140 -8.74 -1.28 -8.95
CA GLY A 140 -7.79 -0.46 -9.68
C GLY A 140 -8.00 -0.56 -11.19
N THR A 141 -7.55 0.47 -11.91
CA THR A 141 -7.66 0.51 -13.37
C THR A 141 -6.33 0.30 -14.08
N ARG A 142 -5.23 0.28 -13.31
CA ARG A 142 -3.86 0.14 -13.79
C ARG A 142 -3.39 -1.32 -13.71
N GLU A 143 -2.53 -1.69 -14.65
CA GLU A 143 -1.77 -2.95 -14.56
C GLU A 143 -0.82 -2.92 -13.35
N PRO A 144 -0.47 -4.09 -12.77
CA PRO A 144 0.54 -4.17 -11.72
C PRO A 144 1.85 -3.47 -12.10
N LEU A 145 2.45 -2.72 -11.16
CA LEU A 145 3.74 -2.05 -11.41
C LEU A 145 4.89 -2.93 -10.92
N ALA A 146 5.78 -3.28 -11.84
CA ALA A 146 7.04 -3.92 -11.53
C ALA A 146 8.08 -2.86 -11.13
N LEU A 147 8.69 -3.06 -9.96
CA LEU A 147 9.62 -2.14 -9.33
C LEU A 147 11.02 -2.80 -9.29
N PRO A 148 12.02 -2.26 -10.00
CA PRO A 148 13.35 -2.85 -10.04
C PRO A 148 14.04 -2.73 -8.68
N ALA A 149 14.84 -3.74 -8.33
CA ALA A 149 15.67 -3.78 -7.12
C ALA A 149 16.59 -2.56 -6.98
#